data_AF-K1SZM0-F1
#
_entry.id   AF-K1SZM0-F1
#
_cell.length_a   1.000
_cell.length_b   1.000
_cell.length_c   1.000
_cell.angle_alpha   90.00
_cell.angle_beta   90.00
_cell.angle_gamma   90.00
#
_symmetry.space_group_name_H-M   'P 1'
#
loop_
_entity.id
_entity.type
_entity.pdbx_description
1 polymer ?
#
loop_
_entity_poly.entity_id
_entity_poly.type
_entity_poly.pdbx_seq_one_letter_code
_entity_poly.pdbx_strand_id
1 'polypeptide(L)'
;MSRLPLEKVTPMVPLGGAGIGMHVIPVEKAIEMENHSVSVEHISHWLDKYEGKYAASPCSCRRSRVTYDEGCADDPEGWCIAVGDMADYVVETNKGGRYITREEVYEILEQAEENGFVHQITNIDGENKIFAICNCNVNVCYALRTSQLFNTPNMSRSAYVAHVEKDKCVACGRCVEFCPAGAVKLGQKLCKKDGSQVEYPKMPLPSEKKWGPEMWTEDYRDKNRINTHETGTAPCKTACPAHIAVQGYLKMASQGRYKEALALIKKENPFPAVCGHICNRRCEDACTRGNIDQ
;
A
#
# COMPACT_ATOMS: atom_id res chain seq x y z
N MET A 1 -49.35 4.16 -6.65
CA MET A 1 -49.35 3.46 -7.95
C MET A 1 -48.76 4.37 -9.03
N SER A 2 -47.44 4.54 -9.07
CA SER A 2 -46.73 5.53 -9.90
C SER A 2 -45.95 4.94 -11.09
N ARG A 3 -46.32 3.74 -11.57
CA ARG A 3 -45.56 2.98 -12.58
C ARG A 3 -46.40 2.52 -13.78
N LEU A 4 -46.94 3.43 -14.60
CA LEU A 4 -47.71 3.02 -15.80
C LEU A 4 -47.52 3.85 -17.11
N PRO A 5 -47.07 5.12 -17.15
CA PRO A 5 -47.03 5.82 -18.45
C PRO A 5 -45.80 5.55 -19.33
N LEU A 6 -44.68 5.09 -18.76
CA LEU A 6 -43.46 4.85 -19.56
C LEU A 6 -43.55 3.58 -20.42
N GLU A 7 -44.41 2.63 -20.07
CA GLU A 7 -44.59 1.35 -20.79
C GLU A 7 -45.13 1.52 -22.21
N LYS A 8 -45.90 2.59 -22.48
CA LYS A 8 -46.54 2.79 -23.78
C LYS A 8 -45.63 3.43 -24.83
N VAL A 9 -44.48 3.97 -24.43
CA VAL A 9 -43.58 4.75 -25.32
C VAL A 9 -42.36 3.93 -25.75
N THR A 10 -41.93 2.96 -24.93
CA THR A 10 -40.79 2.08 -25.17
C THR A 10 -40.80 1.33 -26.52
N PRO A 11 -41.95 0.86 -27.05
CA PRO A 11 -41.97 0.15 -28.34
C PRO A 11 -41.72 1.04 -29.56
N MET A 12 -41.82 2.38 -29.43
CA MET A 12 -41.63 3.33 -30.52
C MET A 12 -40.22 3.92 -30.56
N VAL A 13 -39.32 3.48 -29.67
CA VAL A 13 -37.94 3.96 -29.59
C VAL A 13 -37.03 2.95 -30.30
N PRO A 14 -36.43 3.30 -31.46
CA PRO A 14 -35.48 2.41 -32.12
C PRO A 14 -34.23 2.18 -31.26
N LEU A 15 -33.56 1.03 -31.45
CA LEU A 15 -32.30 0.70 -30.77
C LEU A 15 -31.29 1.84 -30.94
N GLY A 16 -31.03 2.58 -29.87
CA GLY A 16 -30.23 3.81 -29.87
C GLY A 16 -30.91 5.06 -29.30
N GLY A 17 -32.20 5.01 -28.94
CA GLY A 17 -32.78 5.99 -28.00
C GLY A 17 -33.28 7.32 -28.57
N ALA A 18 -33.31 7.51 -29.90
CA ALA A 18 -33.99 8.59 -30.65
C ALA A 18 -34.23 9.95 -29.92
N GLY A 19 -33.22 10.48 -29.24
CA GLY A 19 -33.27 11.82 -28.63
C GLY A 19 -34.04 11.97 -27.31
N ILE A 20 -34.51 10.90 -26.65
CA ILE A 20 -35.05 10.97 -25.28
C ILE A 20 -33.95 10.51 -24.30
N GLY A 21 -32.91 11.33 -24.21
CA GLY A 21 -31.72 11.07 -23.40
C GLY A 21 -30.65 12.07 -23.79
N MET A 22 -30.09 12.77 -22.81
CA MET A 22 -29.13 13.83 -23.04
C MET A 22 -27.91 13.34 -23.84
N HIS A 23 -27.59 14.07 -24.90
CA HIS A 23 -26.44 13.85 -25.80
C HIS A 23 -25.29 14.75 -25.36
N VAL A 24 -24.10 14.19 -25.15
CA VAL A 24 -22.88 14.94 -24.81
C VAL A 24 -22.08 15.20 -26.08
N ILE A 25 -21.95 16.47 -26.46
CA ILE A 25 -21.08 16.94 -27.55
C ILE A 25 -19.70 17.24 -26.94
N PRO A 26 -18.60 16.65 -27.45
CA PRO A 26 -17.25 16.93 -26.95
C PRO A 26 -16.77 18.29 -27.49
N VAL A 27 -16.25 19.14 -26.60
CA VAL A 27 -15.48 20.32 -27.01
C VAL A 27 -14.05 19.87 -27.27
N GLU A 28 -13.53 20.21 -28.44
CA GLU A 28 -12.18 19.91 -28.90
C GLU A 28 -11.10 20.34 -27.89
N LYS A 29 -10.69 19.38 -27.07
CA LYS A 29 -9.34 19.23 -26.57
C LYS A 29 -9.16 17.76 -26.28
N ALA A 30 -8.11 17.16 -26.81
CA ALA A 30 -7.66 15.87 -26.32
C ALA A 30 -7.51 16.04 -24.80
N ILE A 31 -8.40 15.41 -24.03
CA ILE A 31 -8.23 15.26 -22.60
C ILE A 31 -6.94 14.46 -22.50
N GLU A 32 -5.88 15.06 -21.99
CA GLU A 32 -4.72 14.28 -21.58
C GLU A 32 -5.26 13.17 -20.67
N MET A 33 -4.95 11.92 -20.99
CA MET A 33 -5.24 10.80 -20.10
C MET A 33 -4.32 10.90 -18.88
N GLU A 34 -4.51 11.94 -18.08
CA GLU A 34 -4.05 11.96 -16.71
C GLU A 34 -5.12 11.20 -15.92
N ASN A 35 -4.80 9.97 -15.52
CA ASN A 35 -5.55 9.27 -14.48
C ASN A 35 -5.36 10.04 -13.17
N HIS A 36 -6.05 11.16 -13.00
CA HIS A 36 -6.11 11.83 -11.72
C HIS A 36 -7.04 11.04 -10.82
N SER A 37 -6.57 10.73 -9.62
CA SER A 37 -7.44 10.28 -8.54
C SER A 37 -8.50 11.35 -8.27
N VAL A 38 -9.73 10.93 -7.99
CA VAL A 38 -10.86 11.84 -7.76
C VAL A 38 -10.59 12.66 -6.50
N SER A 39 -11.10 13.89 -6.40
CA SER A 39 -10.83 14.78 -5.24
C SER A 39 -11.04 14.10 -3.89
N VAL A 40 -12.07 13.26 -3.76
CA VAL A 40 -12.39 12.47 -2.55
C VAL A 40 -11.31 11.45 -2.14
N GLU A 41 -10.36 11.13 -3.01
CA GLU A 41 -9.23 10.24 -2.72
C GLU A 41 -8.02 11.00 -2.18
N HIS A 42 -8.04 12.33 -2.23
CA HIS A 42 -6.99 13.18 -1.67
C HIS A 42 -7.33 13.52 -0.22
N ILE A 43 -6.36 13.34 0.68
CA ILE A 43 -6.52 13.74 2.09
C ILE A 43 -6.83 15.25 2.17
N SER A 44 -6.18 16.07 1.33
CA SER A 44 -6.40 17.52 1.28
C SER A 44 -7.87 17.91 1.10
N HIS A 45 -8.63 17.22 0.24
CA HIS A 45 -10.07 17.44 0.06
C HIS A 45 -10.84 17.28 1.35
N TRP A 46 -10.53 16.24 2.14
CA TRP A 46 -11.19 16.01 3.42
C TRP A 46 -10.77 17.04 4.47
N LEU A 47 -9.51 17.45 4.47
CA LEU A 47 -9.06 18.52 5.34
C LEU A 47 -9.80 19.82 5.01
N ASP A 48 -9.86 20.23 3.74
CA ASP A 48 -10.58 21.43 3.32
C ASP A 48 -12.07 21.37 3.69
N LYS A 49 -12.69 20.19 3.51
CA LYS A 49 -14.10 20.00 3.85
C LYS A 49 -14.40 20.16 5.34
N TYR A 50 -13.50 19.68 6.20
CA TYR A 50 -13.68 19.69 7.66
C TYR A 50 -12.79 20.75 8.33
N GLU A 51 -12.50 21.85 7.63
CA GLU A 51 -11.61 22.89 8.09
C GLU A 51 -11.92 23.35 9.52
N GLY A 52 -10.89 23.32 10.38
CA GLY A 52 -10.98 23.70 11.79
C GLY A 52 -11.65 22.69 12.71
N LYS A 53 -12.10 21.54 12.20
CA LYS A 53 -12.75 20.47 12.99
C LYS A 53 -11.97 19.16 12.90
N TYR A 54 -10.81 19.11 13.55
CA TYR A 54 -9.97 17.92 13.64
C TYR A 54 -9.64 17.59 15.09
N ALA A 55 -9.57 16.29 15.40
CA ALA A 55 -9.06 15.84 16.68
C ALA A 55 -8.17 14.60 16.52
N ALA A 56 -7.00 14.62 17.14
CA ALA A 56 -6.19 13.41 17.32
C ALA A 56 -6.84 12.56 18.41
N SER A 57 -7.03 11.28 18.14
CA SER A 57 -7.70 10.35 19.04
C SER A 57 -6.94 9.02 19.13
N PRO A 58 -7.03 8.32 20.28
CA PRO A 58 -6.45 7.00 20.42
C PRO A 58 -7.07 6.04 19.40
N CYS A 59 -6.22 5.29 18.69
CA CYS A 59 -6.69 4.28 17.75
C CYS A 59 -7.41 3.15 18.50
N SER A 60 -8.70 2.94 18.19
CA SER A 60 -9.52 1.90 18.81
C SER A 60 -8.95 0.50 18.59
N CYS A 61 -8.43 0.22 17.38
CA CYS A 61 -7.80 -1.06 17.06
C CYS A 61 -6.57 -1.30 17.94
N ARG A 62 -5.66 -0.32 18.05
CA ARG A 62 -4.46 -0.44 18.91
C ARG A 62 -4.85 -0.60 20.38
N ARG A 63 -5.75 0.25 20.88
CA ARG A 63 -6.19 0.21 22.28
C ARG A 63 -6.82 -1.14 22.63
N SER A 64 -7.62 -1.70 21.73
CA SER A 64 -8.18 -3.03 21.93
C SER A 64 -7.13 -4.14 21.89
N ARG A 65 -5.98 -3.95 21.26
CA ARG A 65 -4.91 -4.97 21.22
C ARG A 65 -4.00 -4.95 22.44
N VAL A 66 -3.84 -3.78 23.05
CA VAL A 66 -3.16 -3.62 24.35
C VAL A 66 -3.86 -4.47 25.43
N THR A 67 -5.18 -4.58 25.42
CA THR A 67 -5.91 -5.40 26.42
C THR A 67 -5.69 -6.92 26.29
N TYR A 68 -5.06 -7.37 25.20
CA TYR A 68 -4.71 -8.77 24.98
C TYR A 68 -3.21 -9.04 25.10
N ASP A 69 -2.41 -8.07 25.60
CA ASP A 69 -0.93 -8.13 25.59
C ASP A 69 -0.32 -8.27 24.19
N GLU A 70 -1.07 -7.87 23.16
CA GLU A 70 -0.68 -7.97 21.76
C GLU A 70 -0.65 -6.58 21.08
N GLY A 71 -0.37 -5.54 21.87
CA GLY A 71 -0.17 -4.18 21.40
C GLY A 71 1.13 -4.03 20.59
N CYS A 72 1.17 -3.04 19.69
CA CYS A 72 2.42 -2.58 19.10
C CYS A 72 3.18 -1.74 20.16
N ALA A 73 4.39 -2.15 20.51
CA ALA A 73 5.23 -1.52 21.53
C ALA A 73 5.75 -0.12 21.14
N ASP A 74 5.54 0.28 19.88
CA ASP A 74 6.12 1.48 19.30
C ASP A 74 4.97 2.36 18.80
N ASP A 75 4.53 3.34 19.61
CA ASP A 75 4.02 4.62 19.11
C ASP A 75 3.30 5.50 20.16
N PRO A 76 3.32 6.84 20.00
CA PRO A 76 2.44 7.77 20.70
C PRO A 76 0.94 7.51 20.45
N GLU A 77 0.09 7.92 21.39
CA GLU A 77 -1.35 8.01 21.20
C GLU A 77 -1.68 9.06 20.10
N GLY A 78 -2.75 8.85 19.31
CA GLY A 78 -3.23 9.88 18.37
C GLY A 78 -3.30 9.52 16.88
N TRP A 79 -3.04 8.28 16.48
CA TRP A 79 -3.08 7.85 15.06
C TRP A 79 -4.43 7.94 14.35
N CYS A 80 -5.52 8.13 15.09
CA CYS A 80 -6.84 8.30 14.51
C CYS A 80 -7.17 9.79 14.48
N ILE A 81 -7.25 10.36 13.29
CA ILE A 81 -7.63 11.76 13.09
C ILE A 81 -9.13 11.80 12.86
N ALA A 82 -9.87 12.12 13.92
CA ALA A 82 -11.30 12.35 13.82
C ALA A 82 -11.58 13.69 13.13
N VAL A 83 -12.61 13.74 12.29
CA VAL A 83 -12.99 14.95 11.53
C VAL A 83 -14.47 15.28 11.69
N GLY A 84 -14.82 16.56 11.63
CA GLY A 84 -16.22 17.01 11.74
C GLY A 84 -16.85 16.62 13.09
N ASP A 85 -18.08 16.12 13.08
CA ASP A 85 -18.83 15.74 14.30
C ASP A 85 -18.10 14.68 15.14
N MET A 86 -17.27 13.84 14.50
CA MET A 86 -16.48 12.84 15.22
C MET A 86 -15.35 13.50 16.03
N ALA A 87 -14.80 14.62 15.56
CA ALA A 87 -13.79 15.37 16.29
C ALA A 87 -14.36 15.90 17.61
N ASP A 88 -15.54 16.53 17.52
CA ASP A 88 -16.27 17.04 18.68
C ASP A 88 -16.60 15.88 19.64
N TYR A 89 -17.12 14.77 19.11
CA TYR A 89 -17.46 13.58 19.90
C TYR A 89 -16.28 13.01 20.71
N VAL A 90 -15.11 12.80 20.09
CA VAL A 90 -13.99 12.15 20.79
C VAL A 90 -13.38 13.01 21.89
N VAL A 91 -13.49 14.33 21.77
CA VAL A 91 -13.01 15.29 22.77
C VAL A 91 -14.07 15.48 23.87
N GLU A 92 -15.30 15.82 23.49
CA GLU A 92 -16.36 16.17 24.44
C GLU A 92 -16.85 14.99 25.29
N THR A 93 -16.79 13.77 24.74
CA THR A 93 -17.14 12.54 25.50
C THR A 93 -15.97 11.94 26.28
N ASN A 94 -14.86 12.67 26.39
CA ASN A 94 -13.66 12.29 27.13
C ASN A 94 -13.10 10.90 26.72
N LYS A 95 -13.05 10.63 25.41
CA LYS A 95 -12.52 9.35 24.87
C LYS A 95 -11.01 9.34 24.63
N GLY A 96 -10.32 10.35 25.16
CA GLY A 96 -8.88 10.59 24.98
C GLY A 96 -8.55 11.41 23.74
N GLY A 97 -9.55 12.01 23.07
CA GLY A 97 -9.32 12.90 21.94
C GLY A 97 -8.80 14.27 22.38
N ARG A 98 -7.97 14.91 21.55
CA ARG A 98 -7.59 16.32 21.65
C ARG A 98 -7.84 17.01 20.32
N TYR A 99 -8.36 18.23 20.34
CA TYR A 99 -8.41 19.05 19.12
C TYR A 99 -6.99 19.32 18.61
N ILE A 100 -6.84 19.35 17.28
CA ILE A 100 -5.56 19.57 16.60
C ILE A 100 -5.71 20.55 15.45
N THR A 101 -4.61 21.22 15.13
CA THR A 101 -4.49 22.09 13.96
C THR A 101 -4.28 21.30 12.66
N ARG A 102 -4.39 21.97 11.52
CA ARG A 102 -4.14 21.35 10.21
C ARG A 102 -2.67 20.97 10.06
N GLU A 103 -1.77 21.77 10.62
CA GLU A 103 -0.33 21.52 10.65
C GLU A 103 -0.04 20.23 11.43
N GLU A 104 -0.62 20.07 12.62
CA GLU A 104 -0.49 18.83 13.40
C GLU A 104 -1.10 17.61 12.71
N VAL A 105 -2.16 17.78 11.91
CA VAL A 105 -2.68 16.69 11.07
C VAL A 105 -1.60 16.21 10.10
N TYR A 106 -0.90 17.11 9.41
CA TYR A 106 0.19 16.74 8.50
C TYR A 106 1.36 16.09 9.25
N GLU A 107 1.74 16.60 10.42
CA GLU A 107 2.79 15.96 11.24
C GLU A 107 2.44 14.51 11.60
N ILE A 108 1.18 14.23 11.97
CA ILE A 108 0.71 12.86 12.26
C ILE A 108 0.75 11.99 11.00
N LEU A 109 0.37 12.54 9.84
CA LEU A 109 0.40 11.80 8.58
C LEU A 109 1.84 11.46 8.17
N GLU A 110 2.76 12.43 8.23
CA GLU A 110 4.18 12.22 7.92
C GLU A 110 4.82 11.18 8.84
N GLN A 111 4.59 11.27 10.15
CA GLN A 111 5.08 10.26 11.09
C GLN A 111 4.49 8.88 10.82
N ALA A 112 3.23 8.82 10.38
CA ALA A 112 2.60 7.56 9.99
C ALA A 112 3.24 6.97 8.73
N GLU A 113 3.58 7.79 7.73
CA GLU A 113 4.31 7.35 6.53
C GLU A 113 5.72 6.85 6.86
N GLU A 114 6.45 7.56 7.74
CA GLU A 114 7.79 7.16 8.19
C GLU A 114 7.78 5.80 8.90
N ASN A 115 6.72 5.52 9.67
CA ASN A 115 6.50 4.22 10.31
C ASN A 115 5.93 3.15 9.36
N GLY A 116 5.64 3.50 8.09
CA GLY A 116 5.09 2.58 7.09
C GLY A 116 3.62 2.22 7.30
N PHE A 117 2.85 3.08 7.97
CA PHE A 117 1.41 2.90 8.13
C PHE A 117 0.64 3.26 6.87
N VAL A 118 -0.56 2.72 6.77
CA VAL A 118 -1.45 2.91 5.63
C VAL A 118 -2.54 3.90 6.02
N HIS A 119 -2.62 5.02 5.30
CA HIS A 119 -3.73 5.96 5.43
C HIS A 119 -5.01 5.36 4.88
N GLN A 120 -6.08 5.43 5.68
CA GLN A 120 -7.38 4.88 5.32
C GLN A 120 -8.47 5.85 5.73
N ILE A 121 -9.49 5.93 4.88
CA ILE A 121 -10.73 6.65 5.19
C ILE A 121 -11.89 5.66 5.14
N THR A 122 -12.94 5.98 5.87
CA THR A 122 -14.17 5.21 5.94
C THR A 122 -15.30 6.01 5.32
N ASN A 123 -15.97 5.43 4.31
CA ASN A 123 -17.06 6.07 3.56
C ASN A 123 -18.43 5.42 3.86
N ILE A 124 -18.62 4.90 5.07
CA ILE A 124 -19.83 4.16 5.46
C ILE A 124 -21.03 5.05 5.78
N ASP A 125 -20.80 6.33 6.09
CA ASP A 125 -21.83 7.26 6.59
C ASP A 125 -22.49 8.13 5.51
N GLY A 126 -22.34 7.72 4.24
CA GLY A 126 -22.95 8.38 3.09
C GLY A 126 -21.95 8.89 2.06
N GLU A 127 -22.48 9.32 0.92
CA GLU A 127 -21.68 9.86 -0.17
C GLU A 127 -20.95 11.13 0.30
N ASN A 128 -19.66 11.21 -0.05
CA ASN A 128 -18.79 12.33 0.31
C ASN A 128 -18.75 12.60 1.84
N LYS A 129 -18.85 11.59 2.71
CA LYS A 129 -18.71 11.78 4.17
C LYS A 129 -17.71 10.77 4.75
N ILE A 130 -16.83 11.25 5.62
CA ILE A 130 -15.96 10.40 6.44
C ILE A 130 -16.05 10.85 7.90
N PHE A 131 -15.73 9.95 8.83
CA PHE A 131 -15.69 10.26 10.27
C PHE A 131 -14.26 10.35 10.81
N ALA A 132 -13.31 9.67 10.17
CA ALA A 132 -11.91 9.70 10.56
C ALA A 132 -10.98 9.37 9.40
N ILE A 133 -9.75 9.84 9.52
CA ILE A 133 -8.59 9.40 8.77
C ILE A 133 -7.77 8.52 9.70
N CYS A 134 -7.66 7.24 9.34
CA CYS A 134 -6.97 6.22 10.11
C CYS A 134 -5.54 6.02 9.59
N ASN A 135 -4.57 6.01 10.50
CA ASN A 135 -3.17 5.69 10.20
C ASN A 135 -2.86 4.26 10.64
N CYS A 136 -3.15 3.30 9.76
CA CYS A 136 -3.29 1.90 10.12
C CYS A 136 -1.96 1.15 10.02
N ASN A 137 -1.54 0.54 11.13
CA ASN A 137 -0.55 -0.53 11.10
C ASN A 137 -1.22 -1.85 10.66
N VAL A 138 -0.65 -2.51 9.65
CA VAL A 138 -1.19 -3.76 9.06
C VAL A 138 -1.38 -4.90 10.06
N ASN A 139 -0.55 -4.97 11.11
CA ASN A 139 -0.60 -6.06 12.10
C ASN A 139 -1.63 -5.82 13.21
N VAL A 140 -2.17 -4.60 13.29
CA VAL A 140 -3.05 -4.16 14.38
C VAL A 140 -4.44 -3.79 13.88
N CYS A 141 -4.56 -3.14 12.73
CA CYS A 141 -5.83 -2.65 12.21
C CYS A 141 -6.80 -3.81 11.92
N TYR A 142 -8.02 -3.71 12.46
CA TYR A 142 -9.04 -4.74 12.22
C TYR A 142 -9.52 -4.80 10.76
N ALA A 143 -9.60 -3.67 10.07
CA ALA A 143 -10.01 -3.64 8.66
C ALA A 143 -8.96 -4.29 7.75
N LEU A 144 -7.67 -3.99 7.98
CA LEU A 144 -6.58 -4.66 7.27
C LEU A 144 -6.52 -6.14 7.64
N ARG A 145 -6.71 -6.49 8.91
CA ARG A 145 -6.76 -7.88 9.38
C ARG A 145 -7.79 -8.70 8.64
N THR A 146 -9.03 -8.24 8.52
CA THR A 146 -10.09 -9.03 7.86
C THR A 146 -9.79 -9.24 6.39
N SER A 147 -9.23 -8.22 5.72
CA SER A 147 -8.77 -8.35 4.35
C SER A 147 -7.59 -9.34 4.23
N GLN A 148 -6.59 -9.28 5.10
CA GLN A 148 -5.41 -10.16 5.05
C GLN A 148 -5.72 -11.61 5.45
N LEU A 149 -6.54 -11.81 6.48
CA LEU A 149 -6.90 -13.13 7.00
C LEU A 149 -7.71 -13.91 5.97
N PHE A 150 -8.72 -13.27 5.37
CA PHE A 150 -9.62 -13.88 4.41
C PHE A 150 -9.33 -13.49 2.97
N ASN A 151 -8.19 -12.85 2.65
CA ASN A 151 -7.86 -12.33 1.31
C ASN A 151 -9.09 -11.82 0.51
N THR A 152 -9.95 -11.04 1.19
CA THR A 152 -11.28 -10.63 0.69
C THR A 152 -11.20 -9.24 0.05
N PRO A 153 -11.95 -8.99 -1.03
CA PRO A 153 -12.02 -7.68 -1.69
C PRO A 153 -12.96 -6.71 -0.94
N ASN A 154 -12.88 -6.70 0.40
CA ASN A 154 -13.76 -5.89 1.26
C ASN A 154 -13.23 -4.45 1.43
N MET A 155 -12.15 -4.11 0.75
CA MET A 155 -11.52 -2.79 0.76
C MET A 155 -11.62 -2.17 -0.62
N SER A 156 -12.00 -0.90 -0.65
CA SER A 156 -11.96 -0.10 -1.88
C SER A 156 -10.52 -0.02 -2.37
N ARG A 157 -10.32 -0.37 -3.64
CA ARG A 157 -9.01 -0.30 -4.30
C ARG A 157 -8.58 1.17 -4.38
N SER A 158 -7.35 1.46 -3.97
CA SER A 158 -6.76 2.79 -4.21
C SER A 158 -6.62 3.06 -5.71
N ALA A 159 -6.92 4.28 -6.16
CA ALA A 159 -6.55 4.74 -7.50
C ALA A 159 -5.03 4.73 -7.73
N TYR A 160 -4.23 4.81 -6.65
CA TYR A 160 -2.78 4.70 -6.71
C TYR A 160 -2.35 3.24 -6.69
N VAL A 161 -1.71 2.81 -7.77
CA VAL A 161 -1.20 1.44 -7.93
C VAL A 161 0.30 1.52 -8.11
N ALA A 162 1.04 0.85 -7.22
CA ALA A 162 2.48 0.72 -7.37
C ALA A 162 2.82 0.03 -8.69
N HIS A 163 3.66 0.67 -9.51
CA HIS A 163 4.10 0.16 -10.80
C HIS A 163 5.62 -0.02 -10.80
N VAL A 164 6.10 -1.10 -11.44
CA VAL A 164 7.53 -1.39 -11.58
C VAL A 164 7.93 -1.29 -13.05
N GLU A 165 8.72 -0.28 -13.38
CA GLU A 165 9.40 -0.17 -14.67
C GLU A 165 10.51 -1.23 -14.75
N LYS A 166 10.25 -2.30 -15.50
CA LYS A 166 11.07 -3.53 -15.50
C LYS A 166 12.51 -3.29 -15.97
N ASP A 167 12.69 -2.40 -16.93
CA ASP A 167 13.97 -2.00 -17.51
C ASP A 167 14.84 -1.20 -16.52
N LYS A 168 14.21 -0.44 -15.62
CA LYS A 168 14.88 0.33 -14.57
C LYS A 168 15.08 -0.47 -13.28
N CYS A 169 14.35 -1.55 -13.09
CA CYS A 169 14.43 -2.37 -11.89
C CYS A 169 15.79 -3.08 -11.78
N VAL A 170 16.50 -2.82 -10.68
CA VAL A 170 17.79 -3.46 -10.38
C VAL A 170 17.67 -4.56 -9.32
N ALA A 171 16.44 -4.99 -9.01
CA ALA A 171 16.15 -5.99 -7.98
C ALA A 171 16.75 -5.66 -6.59
N CYS A 172 16.75 -4.38 -6.19
CA CYS A 172 17.31 -3.94 -4.90
C CYS A 172 16.54 -4.49 -3.67
N GLY A 173 15.26 -4.79 -3.84
CA GLY A 173 14.40 -5.36 -2.79
C GLY A 173 13.70 -4.34 -1.90
N ARG A 174 13.89 -3.04 -2.11
CA ARG A 174 13.24 -1.99 -1.30
C ARG A 174 11.72 -2.07 -1.31
N CYS A 175 11.11 -2.40 -2.46
CA CYS A 175 9.66 -2.57 -2.54
C CYS A 175 9.13 -3.65 -1.58
N VAL A 176 9.93 -4.69 -1.28
CA VAL A 176 9.57 -5.75 -0.32
C VAL A 176 9.67 -5.25 1.11
N GLU A 177 10.74 -4.50 1.40
CA GLU A 177 10.96 -3.88 2.70
C GLU A 177 9.83 -2.91 3.08
N PHE A 178 9.38 -2.07 2.16
CA PHE A 178 8.34 -1.08 2.46
C PHE A 178 6.92 -1.59 2.26
N CYS A 179 6.70 -2.75 1.65
CA CYS A 179 5.33 -3.22 1.40
C CYS A 179 4.63 -3.58 2.72
N PRO A 180 3.53 -2.87 3.08
CA PRO A 180 2.81 -3.17 4.32
C PRO A 180 2.06 -4.50 4.22
N ALA A 181 1.63 -4.90 3.02
CA ALA A 181 0.79 -6.07 2.80
C ALA A 181 1.53 -7.31 2.25
N GLY A 182 2.88 -7.30 2.23
CA GLY A 182 3.66 -8.42 1.70
C GLY A 182 3.36 -8.79 0.23
N ALA A 183 2.88 -7.83 -0.57
CA ALA A 183 2.41 -8.04 -1.94
C ALA A 183 3.54 -8.40 -2.93
N VAL A 184 4.79 -8.12 -2.57
CA VAL A 184 5.97 -8.43 -3.37
C VAL A 184 6.98 -9.20 -2.52
N LYS A 185 7.72 -10.13 -3.14
CA LYS A 185 8.71 -10.97 -2.45
C LYS A 185 10.08 -10.89 -3.11
N LEU A 186 11.13 -10.97 -2.31
CA LEU A 186 12.49 -11.14 -2.79
C LEU A 186 12.63 -12.46 -3.54
N GLY A 187 13.31 -12.44 -4.68
CA GLY A 187 13.44 -13.61 -5.56
C GLY A 187 12.26 -13.82 -6.52
N GLN A 188 11.19 -13.05 -6.39
CA GLN A 188 10.12 -13.01 -7.38
C GLN A 188 10.68 -12.49 -8.72
N LYS A 189 10.51 -13.27 -9.79
CA LYS A 189 11.05 -12.94 -11.11
C LYS A 189 10.11 -11.97 -11.83
N LEU A 190 10.69 -10.92 -12.44
CA LEU A 190 9.93 -9.93 -13.23
C LEU A 190 9.82 -10.29 -14.72
N CYS A 191 10.75 -11.13 -15.19
CA CYS A 191 10.84 -11.62 -16.56
C CYS A 191 11.41 -13.04 -16.58
N LYS A 192 11.04 -13.81 -17.60
CA LYS A 192 11.68 -15.09 -17.90
C LYS A 192 12.85 -14.88 -18.88
N LYS A 193 13.76 -15.86 -18.97
CA LYS A 193 14.92 -15.82 -19.88
C LYS A 193 14.52 -15.72 -21.36
N ASP A 194 13.37 -16.29 -21.70
CA ASP A 194 12.78 -16.27 -23.04
C ASP A 194 12.06 -14.95 -23.37
N GLY A 195 12.10 -13.95 -22.47
CA GLY A 195 11.41 -12.67 -22.63
C GLY A 195 9.92 -12.71 -22.32
N SER A 196 9.34 -13.88 -22.03
CA SER A 196 7.93 -13.99 -21.66
C SER A 196 7.65 -13.43 -20.26
N GLN A 197 6.40 -13.05 -20.03
CA GLN A 197 5.96 -12.55 -18.73
C GLN A 197 5.83 -13.69 -17.72
N VAL A 198 6.14 -13.40 -16.46
CA VAL A 198 5.88 -14.30 -15.36
C VAL A 198 4.46 -14.06 -14.89
N GLU A 199 3.60 -15.06 -15.05
CA GLU A 199 2.28 -15.07 -14.44
C GLU A 199 2.35 -15.79 -13.10
N TYR A 200 1.90 -15.11 -12.06
CA TYR A 200 1.74 -15.67 -10.73
C TYR A 200 0.29 -16.04 -10.51
N PRO A 201 0.01 -17.16 -9.83
CA PRO A 201 -1.36 -17.60 -9.56
C PRO A 201 -2.10 -16.53 -8.76
N LYS A 202 -3.31 -16.20 -9.22
CA LYS A 202 -4.23 -15.36 -8.46
C LYS A 202 -5.06 -16.25 -7.55
N MET A 203 -5.25 -15.80 -6.32
CA MET A 203 -6.13 -16.50 -5.38
C MET A 203 -7.59 -16.31 -5.83
N PRO A 204 -8.37 -17.39 -6.00
CA PRO A 204 -9.76 -17.29 -6.40
C PRO A 204 -10.59 -16.66 -5.29
N LEU A 205 -11.57 -15.82 -5.63
CA LEU A 205 -12.41 -15.13 -4.67
C LEU A 205 -13.37 -16.10 -3.94
N PRO A 206 -13.84 -15.76 -2.72
CA PRO A 206 -14.86 -16.57 -2.04
C PRO A 206 -16.17 -16.70 -2.82
N SER A 207 -16.43 -15.77 -3.74
CA SER A 207 -17.57 -15.82 -4.68
C SER A 207 -17.38 -16.83 -5.81
N GLU A 208 -16.14 -17.19 -6.15
CA GLU A 208 -15.80 -18.12 -7.24
C GLU A 208 -15.63 -19.55 -6.73
N LYS A 209 -15.12 -19.71 -5.51
CA LYS A 209 -14.89 -21.01 -4.88
C LYS A 209 -15.24 -20.93 -3.40
N LYS A 210 -15.91 -21.93 -2.85
CA LYS A 210 -16.07 -22.06 -1.40
C LYS A 210 -14.71 -22.30 -0.76
N TRP A 211 -14.31 -21.41 0.14
CA TRP A 211 -13.02 -21.49 0.83
C TRP A 211 -13.07 -22.47 2.01
N GLY A 212 -12.00 -23.26 2.16
CA GLY A 212 -11.70 -24.03 3.37
C GLY A 212 -10.53 -23.42 4.16
N PRO A 213 -10.13 -24.05 5.28
CA PRO A 213 -8.98 -23.64 6.12
C PRO A 213 -7.66 -23.42 5.37
N GLU A 214 -7.49 -24.02 4.21
CA GLU A 214 -6.31 -23.85 3.34
C GLU A 214 -6.27 -22.50 2.61
N MET A 215 -7.39 -21.78 2.56
CA MET A 215 -7.55 -20.51 1.83
C MET A 215 -7.50 -19.28 2.76
N TRP A 216 -7.28 -19.46 4.06
CA TRP A 216 -7.18 -18.36 5.02
C TRP A 216 -6.18 -18.72 6.10
N THR A 217 -5.73 -17.74 6.88
CA THR A 217 -4.72 -18.00 7.92
C THR A 217 -5.00 -17.25 9.21
N GLU A 218 -5.19 -17.97 10.31
CA GLU A 218 -5.28 -17.39 11.67
C GLU A 218 -4.01 -16.66 12.06
N ASP A 219 -2.88 -17.18 11.58
CA ASP A 219 -1.53 -16.66 11.78
C ASP A 219 -1.16 -15.58 10.74
N TYR A 220 -2.13 -14.72 10.42
CA TYR A 220 -1.94 -13.68 9.42
C TYR A 220 -0.83 -12.69 9.80
N ARG A 221 -0.52 -12.51 11.09
CA ARG A 221 0.53 -11.58 11.53
C ARG A 221 1.92 -12.03 11.14
N ASP A 222 2.18 -13.34 11.21
CA ASP A 222 3.49 -13.88 10.87
C ASP A 222 3.57 -14.27 9.39
N LYS A 223 2.43 -14.62 8.78
CA LYS A 223 2.38 -15.12 7.39
C LYS A 223 2.02 -14.08 6.34
N ASN A 224 1.41 -12.94 6.68
CA ASN A 224 1.07 -11.90 5.70
C ASN A 224 2.31 -11.28 5.03
N ARG A 225 3.47 -11.31 5.69
CA ARG A 225 4.68 -10.62 5.26
C ARG A 225 5.88 -11.56 5.09
N ILE A 226 5.64 -12.68 4.41
CA ILE A 226 6.72 -13.54 3.93
C ILE A 226 7.47 -12.80 2.82
N ASN A 227 8.58 -12.15 3.17
CA ASN A 227 9.37 -11.29 2.30
C ASN A 227 10.20 -12.05 1.25
N THR A 228 10.24 -13.37 1.29
CA THR A 228 11.05 -14.20 0.39
C THR A 228 10.16 -15.17 -0.39
N HIS A 229 10.42 -15.27 -1.69
CA HIS A 229 9.81 -16.29 -2.53
C HIS A 229 10.36 -17.68 -2.14
N GLU A 230 9.61 -18.74 -2.41
CA GLU A 230 10.01 -20.13 -2.09
C GLU A 230 11.34 -20.53 -2.72
N THR A 231 11.67 -19.94 -3.88
CA THR A 231 12.95 -20.13 -4.58
C THR A 231 14.13 -19.43 -3.89
N GLY A 232 13.91 -18.73 -2.80
CA GLY A 232 14.91 -17.91 -2.10
C GLY A 232 15.22 -16.59 -2.79
N THR A 233 16.19 -15.87 -2.23
CA THR A 233 16.71 -14.60 -2.74
C THR A 233 18.20 -14.72 -3.12
N ALA A 234 18.80 -13.63 -3.57
CA ALA A 234 20.21 -13.56 -3.90
C ALA A 234 21.10 -13.94 -2.71
N PRO A 235 21.94 -14.99 -2.81
CA PRO A 235 22.74 -15.47 -1.68
C PRO A 235 23.74 -14.44 -1.19
N CYS A 236 24.26 -13.58 -2.08
CA CYS A 236 25.15 -12.48 -1.73
C CYS A 236 24.49 -11.43 -0.81
N LYS A 237 23.17 -11.19 -0.95
CA LYS A 237 22.42 -10.28 -0.06
C LYS A 237 22.14 -10.94 1.28
N THR A 238 21.83 -12.23 1.29
CA THR A 238 21.63 -13.00 2.53
C THR A 238 22.93 -13.12 3.34
N ALA A 239 24.07 -13.35 2.68
CA ALA A 239 25.37 -13.52 3.34
C ALA A 239 25.97 -12.20 3.86
N CYS A 240 25.54 -11.05 3.34
CA CYS A 240 25.97 -9.75 3.83
C CYS A 240 25.27 -9.44 5.16
N PRO A 241 25.99 -9.16 6.26
CA PRO A 241 25.37 -8.79 7.54
C PRO A 241 24.51 -7.52 7.48
N ALA A 242 24.81 -6.62 6.55
CA ALA A 242 24.04 -5.39 6.31
C ALA A 242 22.95 -5.55 5.24
N HIS A 243 22.79 -6.76 4.66
CA HIS A 243 21.80 -7.06 3.62
C HIS A 243 21.74 -6.08 2.45
N ILE A 244 22.90 -5.50 2.11
CA ILE A 244 23.04 -4.51 1.03
C ILE A 244 22.56 -5.09 -0.31
N ALA A 245 22.02 -4.23 -1.16
CA ALA A 245 21.53 -4.60 -2.48
C ALA A 245 22.68 -4.87 -3.49
N VAL A 246 23.47 -5.93 -3.27
CA VAL A 246 24.66 -6.31 -4.07
C VAL A 246 24.39 -6.34 -5.56
N GLN A 247 23.38 -7.08 -5.99
CA GLN A 247 22.99 -7.18 -7.40
C GLN A 247 22.59 -5.82 -7.97
N GLY A 248 21.91 -5.00 -7.16
CA GLY A 248 21.40 -3.70 -7.56
C GLY A 248 22.51 -2.70 -7.85
N TYR A 249 23.43 -2.51 -6.91
CA TYR A 249 24.52 -1.55 -7.10
C TYR A 249 25.52 -2.03 -8.15
N LEU A 250 25.75 -3.34 -8.30
CA LEU A 250 26.61 -3.88 -9.37
C LEU A 250 25.99 -3.66 -10.75
N LYS A 251 24.66 -3.84 -10.88
CA LYS A 251 23.95 -3.54 -12.14
C LYS A 251 24.02 -2.05 -12.49
N MET A 252 23.88 -1.17 -11.50
CA MET A 252 24.04 0.27 -11.71
C MET A 252 25.49 0.62 -12.11
N ALA A 253 26.48 0.05 -11.42
CA ALA A 253 27.88 0.27 -11.71
C ALA A 253 28.28 -0.22 -13.11
N SER A 254 27.75 -1.36 -13.58
CA SER A 254 28.00 -1.85 -14.95
C SER A 254 27.36 -0.98 -16.04
N GLN A 255 26.39 -0.14 -15.67
CA GLN A 255 25.79 0.89 -16.52
C GLN A 255 26.50 2.26 -16.40
N GLY A 256 27.61 2.35 -15.66
CA GLY A 256 28.32 3.62 -15.40
C GLY A 256 27.65 4.53 -14.36
N ARG A 257 26.58 4.07 -13.70
CA ARG A 257 25.77 4.85 -12.74
C ARG A 257 26.35 4.79 -11.33
N TYR A 258 27.62 5.17 -11.17
CA TYR A 258 28.36 5.00 -9.90
C TYR A 258 27.79 5.81 -8.74
N LYS A 259 27.31 7.04 -8.98
CA LYS A 259 26.72 7.88 -7.93
C LYS A 259 25.44 7.27 -7.36
N GLU A 260 24.59 6.72 -8.23
CA GLU A 260 23.35 6.04 -7.83
C GLU A 260 23.64 4.71 -7.13
N ALA A 261 24.63 3.96 -7.61
CA ALA A 261 25.12 2.75 -6.95
C ALA A 261 25.59 3.04 -5.52
N LEU A 262 26.37 4.12 -5.32
CA LEU A 262 26.82 4.54 -3.99
C LEU A 262 25.64 4.99 -3.11
N ALA A 263 24.69 5.74 -3.67
CA ALA A 263 23.49 6.17 -2.94
C ALA A 263 22.63 4.98 -2.51
N LEU A 264 22.57 3.93 -3.32
CA LEU A 264 21.89 2.68 -2.98
C LEU A 264 22.59 1.98 -1.81
N ILE A 265 23.92 1.81 -1.84
CA ILE A 265 24.66 1.18 -0.73
C ILE A 265 24.50 1.97 0.58
N LYS A 266 24.46 3.30 0.48
CA LYS A 266 24.29 4.19 1.65
C LYS A 266 22.93 4.09 2.34
N LYS A 267 21.96 3.38 1.76
CA LYS A 267 20.68 3.14 2.42
C LYS A 267 20.84 2.23 3.63
N GLU A 268 21.65 1.18 3.51
CA GLU A 268 21.87 0.21 4.60
C GLU A 268 23.26 0.37 5.25
N ASN A 269 24.25 0.91 4.53
CA ASN A 269 25.61 1.05 5.04
C ASN A 269 26.09 2.53 5.01
N PRO A 270 26.18 3.23 6.15
CA PRO A 270 26.65 4.61 6.20
C PRO A 270 28.15 4.76 5.89
N PHE A 271 28.95 3.69 5.99
CA PHE A 271 30.41 3.71 5.79
C PHE A 271 30.88 2.74 4.69
N PRO A 272 30.39 2.90 3.45
CA PRO A 272 30.64 1.93 2.37
C PRO A 272 32.13 1.83 2.00
N ALA A 273 32.88 2.94 2.09
CA ALA A 273 34.30 2.97 1.80
C ALA A 273 35.12 2.15 2.81
N VAL A 274 34.86 2.35 4.11
CA VAL A 274 35.56 1.62 5.18
C VAL A 274 35.21 0.14 5.08
N CYS A 275 33.92 -0.20 5.04
CA CYS A 275 33.48 -1.59 4.90
C CYS A 275 34.05 -2.24 3.64
N GLY A 276 34.10 -1.55 2.49
CA GLY A 276 34.70 -2.09 1.27
C GLY A 276 36.17 -2.50 1.42
N HIS A 277 36.93 -1.82 2.28
CA HIS A 277 38.34 -2.15 2.55
C HIS A 277 38.52 -3.27 3.58
N ILE A 278 37.73 -3.30 4.64
CA ILE A 278 37.90 -4.25 5.76
C ILE A 278 36.95 -5.45 5.73
N CYS A 279 36.00 -5.50 4.80
CA CYS A 279 35.00 -6.56 4.71
C CYS A 279 35.67 -7.93 4.51
N ASN A 280 35.14 -8.93 5.19
CA ASN A 280 35.53 -10.34 5.06
C ASN A 280 34.87 -11.06 3.87
N ARG A 281 34.18 -10.33 2.98
CA ARG A 281 33.69 -10.77 1.66
C ARG A 281 32.82 -12.03 1.64
N ARG A 282 32.05 -12.30 2.70
CA ARG A 282 31.10 -13.43 2.76
C ARG A 282 30.13 -13.51 1.58
N CYS A 283 29.80 -12.36 0.98
CA CYS A 283 28.95 -12.28 -0.19
C CYS A 283 29.60 -12.83 -1.47
N GLU A 284 30.93 -12.81 -1.57
CA GLU A 284 31.71 -13.40 -2.67
C GLU A 284 31.75 -14.92 -2.52
N ASP A 285 31.99 -15.43 -1.30
CA ASP A 285 32.00 -16.88 -1.02
C ASP A 285 30.66 -17.55 -1.35
N ALA A 286 29.54 -16.88 -1.05
CA ALA A 286 28.20 -17.37 -1.35
C ALA A 286 27.74 -17.10 -2.79
N CYS A 287 28.56 -16.47 -3.62
CA CYS A 287 28.16 -16.01 -4.95
C CYS A 287 27.98 -17.19 -5.93
N THR A 288 26.76 -17.37 -6.45
CA THR A 288 26.46 -18.41 -7.43
C THR A 288 26.97 -18.10 -8.84
N ARG A 289 27.45 -16.88 -9.09
CA ARG A 289 27.95 -16.46 -10.40
C ARG A 289 29.26 -17.15 -10.79
N GLY A 290 30.09 -17.52 -9.80
CA GLY A 290 31.31 -18.31 -10.04
C GLY A 290 31.04 -19.70 -10.61
N ASN A 291 29.82 -20.23 -10.46
CA ASN A 291 29.42 -21.49 -11.07
C ASN A 291 28.96 -21.34 -12.53
N ILE A 292 28.74 -20.11 -13.00
CA ILE A 292 28.18 -19.80 -14.32
C ILE A 292 29.27 -19.25 -15.25
N ASP A 293 30.14 -18.39 -14.75
CA ASP A 293 31.17 -17.68 -15.52
C ASP A 293 32.47 -18.52 -15.69
N GLN A 294 32.36 -19.85 -15.86
CA GLN A 294 33.51 -20.71 -16.21
C GLN A 294 33.99 -20.47 -17.65
#